data_AF-A0A812IQB8-F1
#
_entry.id   AF-A0A812IQB8-F1
#
_cell.length_a   1.000
_cell.length_b   1.000
_cell.length_c   1.000
_cell.angle_alpha   90.00
_cell.angle_beta   90.00
_cell.angle_gamma   90.00
#
_symmetry.space_group_name_H-M   'P 1'
#
loop_
_entity.id
_entity.type
_entity.pdbx_description
1 polymer ?
#
loop_
_entity_poly.entity_id
_entity_poly.type
_entity_poly.pdbx_seq_one_letter_code
_entity_poly.pdbx_strand_id
1 'polypeptide(L)'
;MKLQPCDRNESFCWDDIGWHEKPGYPPLEGCWIHIPCKESDLPEIFFCEDHDKTRDEPPPVICFGSGRDSHVQLDARFPQRLCRMTKIQRQGWSLEALTPRWQVHLQRAHGPCETLDVGQPKHLRDGDVIGFSMPLVASTSFRFHSEMLEAKEALPNRYPARFPCRSSLPEAPEAPEELRRLAWQTDQMRRRSEQDQVRVADWSNFSQYVKQHYSKHGIDCISWKLTRNKPCDPKPASFTSRQLPPWICELLVNERPLQGLCRELPFASCLRASGHSPLLPEAVSMETSRVSVADESVVPEAMPSQADIVANEVNPLLLQPIYDWLESVDDSGFLLQYYDQIVANFDSLKQIHDVYFHDGHLEEHFFSAAGVSKLGHKRILQKWFREHFT
;
A
#
# COMPACT_ATOMS: atom_id res chain seq x y z
N MET A 1 9.34 18.26 -9.37
CA MET A 1 10.83 18.28 -9.35
C MET A 1 11.29 17.12 -10.19
N LYS A 2 12.33 17.32 -11.00
CA LYS A 2 12.85 16.31 -11.91
C LYS A 2 14.37 16.39 -11.97
N LEU A 3 15.02 15.24 -12.05
CA LEU A 3 16.46 15.11 -12.23
C LEU A 3 16.71 14.31 -13.50
N GLN A 4 17.27 14.99 -14.50
CA GLN A 4 17.53 14.43 -15.82
C GLN A 4 19.03 14.21 -16.00
N PRO A 5 19.50 13.01 -16.40
CA PRO A 5 20.91 12.80 -16.76
C PRO A 5 21.40 13.82 -17.81
N CYS A 6 22.56 14.45 -17.61
CA CYS A 6 23.05 15.50 -18.52
C CYS A 6 23.54 15.00 -19.87
N ASP A 7 23.83 13.70 -19.99
CA ASP A 7 24.13 13.00 -21.24
C ASP A 7 22.88 12.81 -22.12
N ARG A 8 21.68 13.14 -21.60
CA ARG A 8 20.43 13.13 -22.36
C ARG A 8 19.91 14.53 -22.68
N ASN A 9 19.48 14.69 -23.93
CA ASN A 9 18.81 15.91 -24.40
C ASN A 9 17.31 15.90 -24.12
N GLU A 10 16.69 14.72 -24.10
CA GLU A 10 15.24 14.55 -23.94
C GLU A 10 14.91 13.76 -22.67
N SER A 11 13.70 13.98 -22.18
CA SER A 11 13.15 13.29 -21.02
C SER A 11 12.25 12.15 -21.46
N PHE A 12 12.16 11.10 -20.64
CA PHE A 12 11.20 10.04 -20.88
C PHE A 12 9.75 10.53 -20.80
N CYS A 13 8.93 9.95 -21.66
CA CYS A 13 7.50 10.16 -21.60
C CYS A 13 6.94 9.47 -20.34
N TRP A 14 5.91 10.05 -19.75
CA TRP A 14 5.19 9.39 -18.65
C TRP A 14 4.53 8.07 -19.06
N ASP A 15 4.22 7.91 -20.34
CA ASP A 15 3.63 6.69 -20.89
C ASP A 15 4.66 5.56 -21.10
N ASP A 16 5.95 5.82 -20.81
CA ASP A 16 6.99 4.80 -20.92
C ASP A 16 6.88 3.78 -19.78
N ILE A 17 6.97 2.48 -20.13
CA ILE A 17 6.78 1.33 -19.22
C ILE A 17 7.90 1.21 -18.15
N GLY A 18 8.79 2.19 -18.03
CA GLY A 18 10.01 2.13 -17.20
C GLY A 18 9.97 2.84 -15.85
N TRP A 19 8.86 3.47 -15.48
CA TRP A 19 8.74 4.21 -14.21
C TRP A 19 8.39 3.30 -13.02
N HIS A 20 9.21 3.36 -11.97
CA HIS A 20 9.03 2.63 -10.71
C HIS A 20 8.77 3.61 -9.56
N GLU A 21 7.74 3.34 -8.77
CA GLU A 21 7.33 4.18 -7.64
C GLU A 21 8.06 3.79 -6.35
N LYS A 22 8.18 4.75 -5.41
CA LYS A 22 8.69 4.57 -4.04
C LYS A 22 10.11 3.95 -3.97
N PRO A 23 11.09 4.52 -4.68
CA PRO A 23 12.48 4.06 -4.58
C PRO A 23 13.10 4.42 -3.22
N GLY A 24 14.09 3.64 -2.80
CA GLY A 24 14.92 3.90 -1.62
C GLY A 24 14.27 3.54 -0.27
N TYR A 25 14.99 3.84 0.81
CA TYR A 25 14.48 3.66 2.18
C TYR A 25 14.78 4.89 3.07
N PRO A 26 13.79 5.43 3.80
CA PRO A 26 12.37 5.03 3.77
C PRO A 26 11.74 5.36 2.40
N PRO A 27 10.72 4.59 1.96
CA PRO A 27 10.08 4.83 0.67
C PRO A 27 9.46 6.22 0.64
N LEU A 28 9.74 6.96 -0.43
CA LEU A 28 9.24 8.32 -0.60
C LEU A 28 7.99 8.33 -1.49
N GLU A 29 6.84 8.72 -0.93
CA GLU A 29 5.61 8.90 -1.71
C GLU A 29 5.76 10.06 -2.70
N GLY A 30 5.17 9.88 -3.88
CA GLY A 30 5.32 10.83 -4.99
C GLY A 30 6.72 10.86 -5.61
N CYS A 31 7.55 9.82 -5.40
CA CYS A 31 8.84 9.67 -6.05
C CYS A 31 8.81 8.52 -7.06
N TRP A 32 9.26 8.78 -8.29
CA TRP A 32 9.36 7.83 -9.38
C TRP A 32 10.75 7.83 -9.99
N ILE A 33 11.22 6.66 -10.37
CA ILE A 33 12.49 6.47 -11.06
C ILE A 33 12.26 5.73 -12.36
N HIS A 34 12.77 6.29 -13.45
CA HIS A 34 12.90 5.59 -14.70
C HIS A 34 14.25 4.86 -14.74
N ILE A 35 14.23 3.54 -14.93
CA ILE A 35 15.45 2.72 -14.99
C ILE A 35 16.38 3.24 -16.11
N PRO A 36 17.71 3.22 -15.90
CA PRO A 36 18.69 3.50 -16.95
C PRO A 36 18.38 2.72 -18.23
N CYS A 37 18.44 3.40 -19.38
CA CYS A 37 18.31 2.74 -20.69
C CYS A 37 19.70 2.69 -21.35
N LYS A 38 19.88 1.98 -22.46
CA LYS A 38 21.18 1.76 -23.12
C LYS A 38 22.03 3.02 -23.39
N GLU A 39 21.40 4.20 -23.40
CA GLU A 39 22.04 5.48 -23.69
C GLU A 39 22.59 6.21 -22.47
N SER A 40 22.17 5.86 -21.26
CA SER A 40 22.64 6.51 -20.03
C SER A 40 22.66 5.52 -18.88
N ASP A 41 23.77 5.51 -18.13
CA ASP A 41 23.94 4.70 -16.93
C ASP A 41 23.17 5.27 -15.72
N LEU A 42 22.62 6.49 -15.84
CA LEU A 42 21.92 7.17 -14.75
C LEU A 42 20.40 7.09 -14.92
N PRO A 43 19.66 6.88 -13.82
CA PRO A 43 18.19 6.91 -13.85
C PRO A 43 17.66 8.33 -14.01
N GLU A 44 16.50 8.48 -14.65
CA GLU A 44 15.74 9.73 -14.55
C GLU A 44 14.85 9.67 -13.30
N ILE A 45 14.79 10.76 -12.53
CA ILE A 45 14.00 10.82 -11.29
C ILE A 45 12.96 11.91 -11.41
N PHE A 46 11.74 11.59 -10.99
CA PHE A 46 10.68 12.56 -10.84
C PHE A 46 10.12 12.52 -9.42
N PHE A 47 9.83 13.69 -8.89
CA PHE A 47 9.16 13.86 -7.62
C PHE A 47 8.00 14.85 -7.74
N CYS A 48 6.81 14.37 -7.41
CA CYS A 48 5.62 15.18 -7.20
C CYS A 48 5.36 15.31 -5.70
N GLU A 49 5.08 16.53 -5.24
CA GLU A 49 4.60 16.70 -3.88
C GLU A 49 3.09 16.49 -3.88
N ASP A 50 2.65 15.40 -3.26
CA ASP A 50 1.23 15.20 -3.00
C ASP A 50 0.70 16.29 -2.07
N HIS A 51 -0.51 16.77 -2.35
CA HIS A 51 -1.15 17.88 -1.65
C HIS A 51 -1.56 17.55 -0.19
N ASP A 52 -1.44 16.29 0.23
CA ASP A 52 -1.96 15.81 1.51
C ASP A 52 -0.92 15.76 2.64
N LYS A 53 0.32 16.24 2.41
CA LYS A 53 1.33 16.28 3.47
C LYS A 53 0.92 17.20 4.61
N THR A 54 0.86 16.63 5.82
CA THR A 54 0.59 17.39 7.03
C THR A 54 1.79 18.28 7.37
N ARG A 55 1.55 19.40 8.08
CA ARG A 55 2.61 20.33 8.50
C ARG A 55 3.69 19.65 9.37
N ASP A 56 3.33 18.54 10.00
CA ASP A 56 4.14 17.82 10.96
C ASP A 56 4.96 16.67 10.33
N GLU A 57 4.75 16.38 9.04
CA GLU A 57 5.58 15.41 8.33
C GLU A 57 6.98 15.96 8.06
N PRO A 58 8.03 15.12 8.21
CA PRO A 58 9.39 15.52 7.90
C PRO A 58 9.49 15.90 6.41
N PRO A 59 10.35 16.87 6.07
CA PRO A 59 10.57 17.25 4.68
C PRO A 59 11.04 16.03 3.87
N PRO A 60 10.60 15.87 2.61
CA PRO A 60 11.06 14.77 1.78
C PRO A 60 12.57 14.88 1.55
N VAL A 61 13.27 13.75 1.71
CA VAL A 61 14.72 13.61 1.54
C VAL A 61 14.99 12.55 0.49
N ILE A 62 15.77 12.89 -0.53
CA ILE A 62 16.22 11.98 -1.59
C ILE A 62 17.73 11.78 -1.42
N CYS A 63 18.14 10.54 -1.17
CA CYS A 63 19.54 10.17 -0.98
C CYS A 63 20.14 9.59 -2.28
N PHE A 64 21.37 9.98 -2.57
CA PHE A 64 22.16 9.48 -3.70
C PHE A 64 23.33 8.66 -3.17
N GLY A 65 23.63 7.53 -3.81
CA GLY A 65 24.78 6.70 -3.44
C GLY A 65 24.66 5.28 -3.97
N SER A 66 25.66 4.45 -3.70
CA SER A 66 25.69 3.04 -4.10
C SER A 66 24.91 2.13 -3.14
N GLY A 67 24.47 2.66 -2.00
CA GLY A 67 23.74 1.90 -0.99
C GLY A 67 22.37 1.45 -1.48
N ARG A 68 21.92 0.27 -1.04
CA ARG A 68 20.58 -0.26 -1.36
C ARG A 68 19.44 0.57 -0.77
N ASP A 69 19.75 1.41 0.22
CA ASP A 69 18.85 2.36 0.86
C ASP A 69 18.82 3.73 0.13
N SER A 70 19.70 3.96 -0.84
CA SER A 70 19.67 5.19 -1.63
C SER A 70 18.45 5.21 -2.56
N HIS A 71 17.85 6.38 -2.68
CA HIS A 71 16.75 6.60 -3.60
C HIS A 71 17.29 6.57 -5.03
N VAL A 72 18.42 7.23 -5.26
CA VAL A 72 19.13 7.24 -6.52
C VAL A 72 20.34 6.34 -6.41
N GLN A 73 20.22 5.13 -6.94
CA GLN A 73 21.29 4.15 -6.90
C GLN A 73 22.35 4.50 -7.95
N LEU A 74 23.53 4.88 -7.47
CA LEU A 74 24.71 5.14 -8.29
C LEU A 74 25.55 3.87 -8.43
N ASP A 75 26.50 3.92 -9.37
CA ASP A 75 27.49 2.86 -9.57
C ASP A 75 28.23 2.48 -8.27
N ALA A 76 28.65 1.22 -8.16
CA ALA A 76 29.29 0.67 -6.96
C ALA A 76 30.59 1.39 -6.54
N ARG A 77 31.21 2.17 -7.44
CA ARG A 77 32.37 3.00 -7.12
C ARG A 77 32.04 4.14 -6.15
N PHE A 78 30.82 4.66 -6.17
CA PHE A 78 30.39 5.75 -5.29
C PHE A 78 30.21 5.26 -3.83
N PRO A 79 30.29 6.15 -2.82
CA PRO A 79 30.02 5.77 -1.44
C PRO A 79 28.53 5.41 -1.28
N GLN A 80 28.21 4.65 -0.22
CA GLN A 80 26.84 4.20 0.04
C GLN A 80 25.84 5.37 0.12
N ARG A 81 26.28 6.50 0.69
CA ARG A 81 25.55 7.77 0.72
C ARG A 81 26.51 8.89 0.35
N LEU A 82 26.34 9.46 -0.84
CA LEU A 82 27.21 10.50 -1.40
C LEU A 82 26.71 11.89 -1.04
N CYS A 83 25.44 12.16 -1.33
CA CYS A 83 24.76 13.42 -1.05
C CYS A 83 23.28 13.17 -0.77
N ARG A 84 22.61 14.18 -0.25
CA ARG A 84 21.15 14.18 -0.10
C ARG A 84 20.56 15.48 -0.64
N MET A 85 19.36 15.36 -1.18
CA MET A 85 18.50 16.48 -1.54
C MET A 85 17.33 16.53 -0.56
N THR A 86 17.14 17.69 0.06
CA THR A 86 16.05 17.92 1.01
C THR A 86 15.15 19.02 0.47
N LYS A 87 13.84 18.82 0.51
CA LYS A 87 12.90 19.90 0.20
C LYS A 87 12.68 20.77 1.43
N ILE A 88 13.04 22.04 1.35
CA ILE A 88 12.79 23.02 2.40
C ILE A 88 11.41 23.64 2.13
N GLN A 89 10.51 23.57 3.11
CA GLN A 89 9.14 24.08 2.97
C GLN A 89 9.12 25.49 2.38
N ARG A 90 8.38 25.68 1.27
CA ARG A 90 8.25 26.93 0.48
C ARG A 90 9.54 27.50 -0.14
N GLN A 91 10.71 27.07 0.31
CA GLN A 91 11.99 27.57 -0.17
C GLN A 91 12.56 26.75 -1.33
N GLY A 92 11.99 25.57 -1.64
CA GLY A 92 12.42 24.74 -2.77
C GLY A 92 13.34 23.61 -2.32
N TRP A 93 14.33 23.25 -3.13
CA TRP A 93 15.23 22.12 -2.85
C TRP A 93 16.61 22.60 -2.42
N SER A 94 17.25 21.84 -1.53
CA SER A 94 18.64 22.03 -1.15
C SER A 94 19.43 20.73 -1.33
N LEU A 95 20.67 20.84 -1.79
CA LEU A 95 21.62 19.75 -1.95
C LEU A 95 22.73 19.85 -0.92
N GLU A 96 23.08 18.74 -0.29
CA GLU A 96 24.12 18.66 0.74
C GLU A 96 25.04 17.47 0.48
N ALA A 97 26.35 17.72 0.44
CA ALA A 97 27.35 16.67 0.35
C ALA A 97 27.52 15.97 1.71
N LEU A 98 27.57 14.64 1.70
CA LEU A 98 27.65 13.82 2.94
C LEU A 98 29.04 13.23 3.18
N THR A 99 29.93 13.24 2.17
CA THR A 99 31.26 12.62 2.30
C THR A 99 32.36 13.55 1.81
N PRO A 100 33.51 13.63 2.51
CA PRO A 100 34.62 14.52 2.11
C PRO A 100 35.50 13.95 1.00
N ARG A 101 35.46 12.63 0.76
CA ARG A 101 36.31 11.96 -0.24
C ARG A 101 35.85 12.17 -1.67
N TRP A 102 34.56 12.42 -1.85
CA TRP A 102 33.92 12.60 -3.15
C TRP A 102 33.48 14.04 -3.30
N GLN A 103 33.75 14.61 -4.46
CA GLN A 103 33.38 15.99 -4.71
C GLN A 103 32.00 16.00 -5.37
N VAL A 104 31.07 16.67 -4.69
CA VAL A 104 29.76 17.02 -5.24
C VAL A 104 29.87 18.45 -5.74
N HIS A 105 29.66 18.63 -7.03
CA HIS A 105 29.74 19.92 -7.67
C HIS A 105 28.35 20.42 -8.04
N LEU A 106 28.17 21.74 -7.92
CA LEU A 106 26.98 22.43 -8.39
C LEU A 106 27.41 23.47 -9.41
N GLN A 107 26.98 23.30 -10.66
CA GLN A 107 27.21 24.24 -11.73
C GLN A 107 25.89 24.92 -12.11
N ARG A 108 25.82 26.23 -11.88
CA ARG A 108 24.67 27.03 -12.33
C ARG A 108 24.76 27.26 -13.84
N ALA A 109 23.62 27.42 -14.51
CA ALA A 109 23.54 27.59 -15.97
C ALA A 109 24.52 28.63 -16.56
N HIS A 110 24.82 29.69 -15.82
CA HIS A 110 25.78 30.73 -16.20
C HIS A 110 26.82 31.03 -15.10
N GLY A 111 27.09 30.07 -14.21
CA GLY A 111 27.97 30.26 -13.06
C GLY A 111 29.23 29.39 -13.12
N PRO A 112 30.23 29.70 -12.28
CA PRO A 112 31.34 28.79 -12.05
C PRO A 112 30.83 27.49 -11.41
N CYS A 113 31.58 26.41 -11.63
CA CYS A 113 31.38 25.14 -10.94
C CYS A 113 31.82 25.31 -9.47
N GLU A 114 30.89 25.16 -8.52
CA GLU A 114 31.15 25.26 -7.08
C GLU A 114 31.23 23.85 -6.48
N THR A 115 32.29 23.53 -5.76
CA THR A 115 32.37 22.29 -4.96
C THR A 115 31.67 22.50 -3.63
N LEU A 116 30.76 21.60 -3.27
CA LEU A 116 30.00 21.68 -2.03
C LEU A 116 30.84 21.24 -0.83
N ASP A 117 30.81 22.05 0.23
CA ASP A 117 31.36 21.68 1.53
C ASP A 117 30.47 20.63 2.20
N VAL A 118 31.10 19.65 2.87
CA VAL A 118 30.37 18.57 3.56
C VAL A 118 29.54 19.15 4.70
N GLY A 119 28.26 18.76 4.76
CA GLY A 119 27.34 19.21 5.80
C GLY A 119 26.77 20.61 5.59
N GLN A 120 27.11 21.31 4.50
CA GLN A 120 26.57 22.63 4.18
C GLN A 120 25.56 22.56 3.03
N PRO A 121 24.24 22.66 3.31
CA PRO A 121 23.23 22.60 2.26
C PRO A 121 23.31 23.85 1.36
N LYS A 122 23.23 23.63 0.04
CA LYS A 122 23.11 24.70 -0.97
C LYS A 122 21.77 24.61 -1.68
N HIS A 123 21.14 25.76 -1.87
CA HIS A 123 19.84 25.85 -2.54
C HIS A 123 19.98 25.60 -4.05
N LEU A 124 19.13 24.74 -4.60
CA LEU A 124 19.07 24.38 -6.02
C LEU A 124 18.10 25.29 -6.77
N ARG A 125 18.49 25.70 -7.98
CA ARG A 125 17.68 26.47 -8.94
C ARG A 125 17.40 25.65 -10.18
N ASP A 126 16.29 25.95 -10.84
CA ASP A 126 15.97 25.33 -12.13
C ASP A 126 17.12 25.50 -13.13
N GLY A 127 17.51 24.39 -13.76
CA GLY A 127 18.64 24.31 -14.69
C GLY A 127 20.01 24.06 -14.05
N ASP A 128 20.13 24.01 -12.72
CA ASP A 128 21.39 23.70 -12.06
C ASP A 128 21.87 22.28 -12.42
N VAL A 129 23.17 22.12 -12.68
CA VAL A 129 23.81 20.84 -12.96
C VAL A 129 24.54 20.35 -11.72
N ILE A 130 24.13 19.17 -11.25
CA ILE A 130 24.70 18.47 -10.11
C ILE A 130 25.69 17.44 -10.66
N GLY A 131 26.98 17.64 -10.41
CA GLY A 131 28.03 16.74 -10.83
C GLY A 131 28.59 15.92 -9.67
N PHE A 132 28.92 14.66 -9.93
CA PHE A 132 29.67 13.81 -9.01
C PHE A 132 30.97 13.43 -9.67
N SER A 133 32.08 13.76 -9.03
CA SER A 133 33.40 13.39 -9.53
C SER A 133 34.22 12.71 -8.44
N MET A 134 35.02 11.75 -8.87
CA MET A 134 36.26 11.43 -8.18
C MET A 134 37.35 12.32 -8.77
N PRO A 135 38.36 12.73 -7.99
CA PRO A 135 39.44 13.60 -8.47
C PRO A 135 40.20 13.11 -9.73
N LEU A 136 39.99 11.86 -10.16
CA LEU A 136 40.76 11.19 -11.22
C LEU A 136 39.91 10.37 -12.21
N VAL A 137 38.57 10.31 -12.09
CA VAL A 137 37.74 9.38 -12.89
C VAL A 137 36.37 9.98 -13.23
N ALA A 138 35.86 9.61 -14.41
CA ALA A 138 34.54 9.86 -15.00
C ALA A 138 33.53 10.63 -14.11
N SER A 139 33.10 11.80 -14.59
CA SER A 139 32.03 12.57 -13.98
C SER A 139 30.67 12.05 -14.42
N THR A 140 29.77 11.86 -13.47
CA THR A 140 28.33 11.66 -13.73
C THR A 140 27.61 12.93 -13.32
N SER A 141 26.54 13.31 -14.03
CA SER A 141 25.84 14.57 -13.71
C SER A 141 24.35 14.53 -14.03
N PHE A 142 23.58 15.21 -13.19
CA PHE A 142 22.15 15.43 -13.34
C PHE A 142 21.86 16.91 -13.55
N ARG A 143 20.92 17.23 -14.43
CA ARG A 143 20.30 18.55 -14.53
C ARG A 143 19.04 18.56 -13.66
N PHE A 144 18.97 19.52 -12.75
CA PHE A 144 17.83 19.73 -11.87
C PHE A 144 16.79 20.62 -12.54
N HIS A 145 15.56 20.14 -12.59
CA HIS A 145 14.40 20.87 -13.08
C HIS A 145 13.37 21.04 -11.96
N SER A 146 13.04 22.29 -11.66
CA SER A 146 12.00 22.67 -10.74
C SER A 146 10.80 23.21 -11.51
N GLU A 147 10.09 22.31 -12.18
CA GLU A 147 8.76 22.62 -12.68
C GLU A 147 7.82 22.80 -11.49
N MET A 148 7.47 24.05 -11.17
CA MET A 148 6.17 24.33 -10.57
C MET A 148 5.16 24.09 -11.69
N LEU A 149 4.74 22.84 -11.86
CA LEU A 149 3.48 22.57 -12.52
C LEU A 149 2.41 23.25 -11.66
N GLU A 150 2.01 24.47 -12.03
CA GLU A 150 0.66 24.93 -11.74
C GLU A 150 -0.24 23.79 -12.19
N ALA A 151 -1.04 23.23 -11.28
CA ALA A 151 -1.81 21.99 -11.43
C ALA A 151 -2.88 22.04 -12.55
N LYS A 152 -2.47 22.35 -13.79
CA LYS A 152 -3.29 22.46 -14.99
C LYS A 152 -3.20 21.19 -15.84
N GLU A 153 -2.11 20.45 -15.75
CA GLU A 153 -1.98 19.12 -16.36
C GLU A 153 -1.95 18.07 -15.25
N ALA A 154 -3.12 17.47 -15.02
CA ALA A 154 -3.31 16.45 -14.00
C ALA A 154 -2.48 15.22 -14.36
N LEU A 155 -1.46 14.92 -13.56
CA LEU A 155 -0.81 13.62 -13.55
C LEU A 155 -1.87 12.51 -13.39
N PRO A 156 -1.69 11.33 -14.01
CA PRO A 156 -2.66 10.24 -13.94
C PRO A 156 -2.78 9.72 -12.51
N ASN A 157 -3.81 10.20 -11.82
CA ASN A 157 -4.21 9.71 -10.51
C ASN A 157 -4.67 8.25 -10.60
N ARG A 158 -4.31 7.44 -9.59
CA ARG A 158 -4.56 5.99 -9.42
C ARG A 158 -6.04 5.51 -9.44
N TYR A 159 -6.99 6.34 -9.88
CA TYR A 159 -8.38 5.95 -10.01
C TYR A 159 -8.72 5.63 -11.48
N PRO A 160 -9.54 4.61 -11.76
CA PRO A 160 -9.97 4.28 -13.11
C PRO A 160 -10.52 5.54 -13.77
N ALA A 161 -9.98 5.89 -14.94
CA ALA A 161 -10.20 7.12 -15.69
C ALA A 161 -11.54 7.78 -15.36
N ARG A 162 -11.55 8.68 -14.36
CA ARG A 162 -12.73 9.49 -14.08
C ARG A 162 -12.80 10.50 -15.20
N PHE A 163 -13.89 10.41 -15.96
CA PHE A 163 -14.50 11.40 -16.85
C PHE A 163 -13.54 12.27 -17.69
N PRO A 164 -13.77 12.36 -19.01
CA PRO A 164 -12.93 13.18 -19.90
C PRO A 164 -12.71 14.58 -19.29
N CYS A 165 -11.45 15.00 -19.17
CA CYS A 165 -11.10 16.32 -18.67
C CYS A 165 -11.86 17.37 -19.50
N ARG A 166 -12.32 18.49 -18.92
CA ARG A 166 -13.16 19.48 -19.64
C ARG A 166 -12.55 19.95 -20.97
N SER A 167 -11.22 19.94 -21.08
CA SER A 167 -10.47 20.21 -22.32
C SER A 167 -10.82 19.26 -23.48
N SER A 168 -11.29 18.05 -23.19
CA SER A 168 -11.72 17.04 -24.16
C SER A 168 -13.21 17.10 -24.51
N LEU A 169 -14.01 17.92 -23.82
CA LEU A 169 -15.44 18.16 -24.11
C LEU A 169 -15.75 19.67 -24.04
N PRO A 170 -15.26 20.49 -24.99
CA PRO A 170 -15.52 21.93 -25.00
C PRO A 170 -17.01 22.30 -25.10
N GLU A 171 -17.84 21.36 -25.55
CA GLU A 171 -19.30 21.52 -25.68
C GLU A 171 -20.10 21.12 -24.42
N ALA A 172 -19.44 20.60 -23.38
CA ALA A 172 -20.16 20.23 -22.16
C ALA A 172 -20.70 21.48 -21.44
N PRO A 173 -22.00 21.51 -21.09
CA PRO A 173 -22.61 22.65 -20.40
C PRO A 173 -21.95 22.87 -19.03
N GLU A 174 -21.80 24.13 -18.63
CA GLU A 174 -21.25 24.44 -17.31
C GLU A 174 -22.17 23.92 -16.20
N ALA A 175 -21.57 23.21 -15.23
CA ALA A 175 -22.30 22.76 -14.06
C ALA A 175 -22.87 23.98 -13.31
N PRO A 176 -24.19 23.99 -12.99
CA PRO A 176 -24.80 24.99 -12.14
C PRO A 176 -23.97 25.24 -10.88
N GLU A 177 -23.87 26.50 -10.46
CA GLU A 177 -23.02 26.89 -9.32
C GLU A 177 -23.40 26.12 -8.04
N GLU A 178 -24.69 25.83 -7.85
CA GLU A 178 -25.18 25.00 -6.74
C GLU A 178 -24.58 23.60 -6.74
N LEU A 179 -24.48 22.94 -7.89
CA LEU A 179 -23.87 21.61 -8.01
C LEU A 179 -22.36 21.66 -7.76
N ARG A 180 -21.68 22.74 -8.18
CA ARG A 180 -20.25 22.95 -7.86
C ARG A 180 -20.03 23.10 -6.36
N ARG A 181 -20.86 23.90 -5.69
CA ARG A 181 -20.83 24.04 -4.22
C ARG A 181 -21.11 22.71 -3.52
N LEU A 182 -22.09 21.95 -4.02
CA LEU A 182 -22.47 20.66 -3.47
C LEU A 182 -21.35 19.61 -3.61
N ALA A 183 -20.65 19.60 -4.74
CA ALA A 183 -19.48 18.75 -4.95
C ALA A 183 -18.35 19.08 -3.96
N TRP A 184 -18.07 20.37 -3.75
CA TRP A 184 -17.09 20.81 -2.75
C TRP A 184 -17.51 20.42 -1.33
N GLN A 185 -18.77 20.63 -0.95
CA GLN A 185 -19.32 20.22 0.35
C GLN A 185 -19.23 18.70 0.56
N THR A 186 -19.44 17.92 -0.50
CA THR A 186 -19.32 16.45 -0.45
C THR A 186 -17.88 16.02 -0.17
N ASP A 187 -16.88 16.67 -0.79
CA ASP A 187 -15.47 16.40 -0.48
C ASP A 187 -15.10 16.82 0.95
N GLN A 188 -15.60 17.97 1.43
CA GLN A 188 -15.39 18.39 2.82
C GLN A 188 -15.99 17.41 3.82
N MET A 189 -17.22 16.94 3.57
CA MET A 189 -17.85 15.93 4.40
C MET A 189 -17.02 14.64 4.42
N ARG A 190 -16.51 14.19 3.26
CA ARG A 190 -15.65 13.00 3.15
C ARG A 190 -14.40 13.15 4.03
N ARG A 191 -13.64 14.24 3.87
CA ARG A 191 -12.42 14.50 4.67
C ARG A 191 -12.71 14.56 6.16
N ARG A 192 -13.81 15.22 6.56
CA ARG A 192 -14.23 15.26 7.97
C ARG A 192 -14.64 13.88 8.48
N SER A 193 -15.27 13.05 7.65
CA SER A 193 -15.61 11.67 7.99
C SER A 193 -14.37 10.79 8.17
N GLU A 194 -13.33 10.99 7.35
CA GLU A 194 -12.03 10.31 7.49
C GLU A 194 -11.32 10.68 8.81
N GLN A 195 -11.67 11.83 9.40
CA GLN A 195 -11.19 12.31 10.69
C GLN A 195 -12.18 12.05 11.85
N ASP A 196 -13.23 11.25 11.65
CA ASP A 196 -14.33 11.00 12.62
C ASP A 196 -15.06 12.25 13.14
N GLN A 197 -15.00 13.36 12.41
CA GLN A 197 -15.66 14.60 12.77
C GLN A 197 -17.12 14.69 12.29
N VAL A 198 -17.65 13.61 11.70
CA VAL A 198 -19.01 13.53 11.14
C VAL A 198 -19.73 12.34 11.75
N ARG A 199 -20.89 12.58 12.36
CA ARG A 199 -21.73 11.49 12.87
C ARG A 199 -22.45 10.81 11.70
N VAL A 200 -22.78 9.53 11.85
CA VAL A 200 -23.53 8.77 10.83
C VAL A 200 -24.86 9.45 10.44
N ALA A 201 -25.54 10.05 11.43
CA ALA A 201 -26.77 10.81 11.19
C ALA A 201 -26.54 12.05 10.30
N ASP A 202 -25.44 12.78 10.50
CA ASP A 202 -25.10 13.96 9.70
C ASP A 202 -24.79 13.56 8.25
N TRP A 203 -24.11 12.42 8.06
CA TRP A 203 -23.85 11.87 6.73
C TRP A 203 -25.14 11.48 6.01
N SER A 204 -26.05 10.80 6.70
CA SER A 204 -27.35 10.41 6.15
C SER A 204 -28.15 11.64 5.71
N ASN A 205 -28.27 12.65 6.58
CA ASN A 205 -28.96 13.91 6.30
C ASN A 205 -28.33 14.64 5.10
N PHE A 206 -27.00 14.75 5.06
CA PHE A 206 -26.28 15.35 3.95
C PHE A 206 -26.52 14.58 2.64
N SER A 207 -26.51 13.24 2.66
CA SER A 207 -26.77 12.44 1.48
C SER A 207 -28.18 12.65 0.91
N GLN A 208 -29.19 12.81 1.78
CA GLN A 208 -30.56 13.12 1.36
C GLN A 208 -30.66 14.54 0.78
N TYR A 209 -29.96 15.50 1.38
CA TYR A 209 -29.85 16.86 0.84
C TYR A 209 -29.22 16.87 -0.56
N VAL A 210 -28.14 16.12 -0.78
CA VAL A 210 -27.50 15.98 -2.10
C VAL A 210 -28.48 15.38 -3.12
N LYS A 211 -29.21 14.31 -2.75
CA LYS A 211 -30.21 13.68 -3.63
C LYS A 211 -31.32 14.65 -4.03
N GLN A 212 -31.84 15.43 -3.07
CA GLN A 212 -32.86 16.43 -3.35
C GLN A 212 -32.34 17.51 -4.31
N HIS A 213 -31.09 17.98 -4.15
CA HIS A 213 -30.50 18.96 -5.06
C HIS A 213 -30.24 18.39 -6.45
N TYR A 214 -29.73 17.17 -6.57
CA TYR A 214 -29.57 16.52 -7.88
C TYR A 214 -30.91 16.36 -8.60
N SER A 215 -31.98 15.98 -7.89
CA SER A 215 -33.33 15.88 -8.45
C SER A 215 -33.85 17.22 -9.01
N LYS A 216 -33.55 18.36 -8.37
CA LYS A 216 -33.91 19.70 -8.90
C LYS A 216 -33.26 20.00 -10.25
N HIS A 217 -32.12 19.39 -10.55
CA HIS A 217 -31.40 19.53 -11.81
C HIS A 217 -31.67 18.39 -12.80
N GLY A 218 -32.69 17.55 -12.54
CA GLY A 218 -33.02 16.40 -13.39
C GLY A 218 -31.99 15.27 -13.34
N ILE A 219 -31.16 15.21 -12.29
CA ILE A 219 -30.18 14.15 -12.08
C ILE A 219 -30.77 13.14 -11.09
N ASP A 220 -31.15 11.97 -11.61
CA ASP A 220 -31.71 10.91 -10.79
C ASP A 220 -30.61 10.08 -10.11
N CYS A 221 -30.56 10.12 -8.78
CA CYS A 221 -29.68 9.28 -7.98
C CYS A 221 -30.24 7.86 -7.88
N ILE A 222 -29.83 6.98 -8.78
CA ILE A 222 -30.17 5.57 -8.69
C ILE A 222 -29.29 4.93 -7.60
N SER A 223 -29.92 4.43 -6.53
CA SER A 223 -29.20 3.61 -5.54
C SER A 223 -28.48 2.49 -6.27
N TRP A 224 -27.18 2.30 -5.99
CA TRP A 224 -26.43 1.19 -6.55
C TRP A 224 -27.08 -0.11 -6.08
N LYS A 225 -27.93 -0.70 -6.93
CA LYS A 225 -28.56 -1.98 -6.64
C LYS A 225 -27.45 -3.02 -6.81
N LEU A 226 -26.83 -3.45 -5.71
CA LEU A 226 -26.16 -4.75 -5.70
C LEU A 226 -27.24 -5.79 -5.92
N THR A 227 -27.52 -6.10 -7.20
CA THR A 227 -28.29 -7.29 -7.54
C THR A 227 -27.50 -8.49 -7.07
N ARG A 228 -27.82 -9.00 -5.87
CA ARG A 228 -27.21 -10.19 -5.25
C ARG A 228 -27.12 -11.41 -6.19
N ASN A 229 -27.91 -11.42 -7.27
CA ASN A 229 -28.01 -12.53 -8.22
C ASN A 229 -27.70 -12.17 -9.68
N LYS A 230 -27.27 -10.94 -10.00
CA LYS A 230 -26.67 -10.69 -11.32
C LYS A 230 -25.17 -10.80 -11.15
N PRO A 231 -24.46 -11.62 -11.94
CA PRO A 231 -23.00 -11.53 -11.99
C PRO A 231 -22.69 -10.06 -12.27
N CYS A 232 -21.80 -9.47 -11.46
CA CYS A 232 -21.17 -8.20 -11.78
C CYS A 232 -20.86 -8.21 -13.28
N ASP A 233 -21.10 -7.10 -14.00
CA ASP A 233 -20.67 -6.96 -15.39
C ASP A 233 -19.31 -7.67 -15.52
N PRO A 234 -19.20 -8.70 -16.38
CA PRO A 234 -18.06 -9.59 -16.35
C PRO A 234 -16.85 -8.71 -16.37
N LYS A 235 -16.07 -8.77 -15.28
CA LYS A 235 -14.82 -8.04 -15.13
C LYS A 235 -14.16 -8.14 -16.50
N PRO A 236 -13.92 -7.01 -17.21
CA PRO A 236 -13.59 -7.01 -18.63
C PRO A 236 -12.57 -8.11 -18.86
N ALA A 237 -12.90 -9.05 -19.77
CA ALA A 237 -12.33 -10.39 -19.84
C ALA A 237 -10.92 -10.38 -19.26
N SER A 238 -10.79 -10.93 -18.04
CA SER A 238 -9.57 -10.91 -17.26
C SER A 238 -8.39 -11.11 -18.21
N PHE A 239 -7.44 -10.16 -18.19
CA PHE A 239 -6.25 -10.14 -19.03
C PHE A 239 -5.81 -11.57 -19.38
N THR A 240 -5.60 -11.85 -20.67
CA THR A 240 -5.04 -13.13 -21.14
C THR A 240 -3.89 -13.53 -20.21
N SER A 241 -3.97 -14.74 -19.64
CA SER A 241 -2.99 -15.24 -18.68
C SER A 241 -1.57 -14.97 -19.16
N ARG A 242 -0.83 -14.16 -18.40
CA ARG A 242 0.53 -13.73 -18.77
C ARG A 242 1.51 -14.87 -18.45
N GLN A 243 2.50 -15.07 -19.32
CA GLN A 243 3.65 -15.90 -19.00
C GLN A 243 4.42 -15.30 -17.82
N LEU A 244 4.67 -16.12 -16.81
CA LEU A 244 5.48 -15.80 -15.65
C LEU A 244 6.96 -16.02 -15.99
N PRO A 245 7.88 -15.20 -15.43
CA PRO A 245 9.30 -15.47 -15.49
C PRO A 245 9.64 -16.88 -14.96
N PRO A 246 10.63 -17.60 -15.53
CA PRO A 246 10.96 -18.97 -15.14
C PRO A 246 11.19 -19.17 -13.64
N TRP A 247 11.87 -18.24 -12.97
CA TRP A 247 12.15 -18.33 -11.54
C TRP A 247 10.88 -18.27 -10.67
N ILE A 248 9.83 -17.58 -11.13
CA ILE A 248 8.52 -17.56 -10.45
C ILE A 248 7.82 -18.91 -10.65
N CYS A 249 7.86 -19.45 -11.87
CA CYS A 249 7.32 -20.77 -12.14
C CYS A 249 7.97 -21.84 -11.26
N GLU A 250 9.29 -21.84 -11.13
CA GLU A 250 10.03 -22.76 -10.26
C GLU A 250 9.61 -22.60 -8.79
N LEU A 251 9.47 -21.37 -8.30
CA LEU A 251 9.03 -21.11 -6.93
C LEU A 251 7.62 -21.66 -6.67
N LEU A 252 6.67 -21.37 -7.57
CA LEU A 252 5.28 -21.77 -7.43
C LEU A 252 5.04 -23.27 -7.67
N VAL A 253 5.87 -23.93 -8.48
CA VAL A 253 5.80 -25.39 -8.67
C VAL A 253 6.35 -26.13 -7.45
N ASN A 254 7.34 -25.57 -6.76
CA ASN A 254 7.94 -26.16 -5.57
C ASN A 254 7.16 -25.88 -4.28
N GLU A 255 6.28 -24.87 -4.29
CA GLU A 255 5.44 -24.53 -3.15
C GLU A 255 4.41 -25.65 -2.93
N ARG A 256 4.62 -26.47 -1.89
CA ARG A 256 3.68 -27.54 -1.55
C ARG A 256 2.35 -26.91 -1.13
N PRO A 257 1.22 -27.28 -1.74
CA PRO A 257 -0.07 -26.83 -1.25
C PRO A 257 -0.24 -27.24 0.21
N LEU A 258 -0.67 -26.30 1.05
CA LEU A 258 -1.01 -26.57 2.45
C LEU A 258 -1.99 -27.75 2.50
N GLN A 259 -1.65 -28.78 3.28
CA GLN A 259 -2.49 -29.96 3.44
C GLN A 259 -3.90 -29.54 3.88
N GLY A 260 -4.92 -29.89 3.09
CA GLY A 260 -6.33 -29.64 3.39
C GLY A 260 -7.02 -28.56 2.55
N LEU A 261 -6.29 -27.74 1.78
CA LEU A 261 -6.89 -26.72 0.90
C LEU A 261 -6.94 -27.20 -0.56
N CYS A 262 -8.04 -27.86 -0.94
CA CYS A 262 -8.35 -28.17 -2.35
C CYS A 262 -8.93 -26.93 -3.07
N ARG A 263 -8.15 -25.87 -3.23
CA ARG A 263 -8.51 -24.73 -4.10
C ARG A 263 -7.50 -24.59 -5.24
N GLU A 264 -8.00 -24.31 -6.44
CA GLU A 264 -7.14 -23.95 -7.57
C GLU A 264 -6.34 -22.70 -7.22
N LEU A 265 -5.01 -22.76 -7.37
CA LEU A 265 -4.14 -21.63 -7.04
C LEU A 265 -4.54 -20.41 -7.89
N PRO A 266 -4.57 -19.20 -7.32
CA PRO A 266 -5.01 -17.99 -8.04
C PRO A 266 -4.16 -17.67 -9.29
N PHE A 267 -2.98 -18.26 -9.40
CA PHE A 267 -2.02 -18.13 -10.50
C PHE A 267 -1.95 -19.37 -11.41
N ALA A 268 -2.84 -20.36 -11.25
CA ALA A 268 -2.83 -21.60 -12.02
C ALA A 268 -2.97 -21.37 -13.54
N SER A 269 -3.72 -20.35 -13.96
CA SER A 269 -3.86 -20.00 -15.38
C SER A 269 -2.57 -19.39 -15.97
N CYS A 270 -1.84 -18.58 -15.20
CA CYS A 270 -0.54 -18.02 -15.60
C CYS A 270 0.57 -19.08 -15.62
N LEU A 271 0.59 -20.01 -14.66
CA LEU A 271 1.50 -21.18 -14.68
C LEU A 271 1.28 -22.02 -15.93
N ARG A 272 0.02 -22.35 -16.26
CA ARG A 272 -0.34 -23.09 -17.47
C ARG A 272 0.07 -22.35 -18.74
N ALA A 273 -0.17 -21.04 -18.81
CA ALA A 273 0.28 -20.20 -19.93
C ALA A 273 1.82 -20.19 -20.09
N SER A 274 2.55 -20.42 -19.00
CA SER A 274 4.02 -20.52 -18.95
C SER A 274 4.55 -21.93 -19.23
N GLY A 275 3.68 -22.90 -19.53
CA GLY A 275 4.07 -24.29 -19.80
C GLY A 275 4.28 -25.16 -18.56
N HIS A 276 3.90 -24.69 -17.37
CA HIS A 276 4.00 -25.45 -16.14
C HIS A 276 2.62 -25.92 -15.67
N SER A 277 2.53 -27.18 -15.25
CA SER A 277 1.31 -27.72 -14.65
C SER A 277 1.47 -27.70 -13.13
N PRO A 278 0.53 -27.10 -12.36
CA PRO A 278 0.58 -27.20 -10.91
C PRO A 278 0.55 -28.69 -10.52
N LEU A 279 1.43 -29.11 -9.62
CA LEU A 279 1.42 -30.46 -9.07
C LEU A 279 0.10 -30.64 -8.34
N LEU A 280 -0.83 -31.39 -8.93
CA LEU A 280 -2.00 -31.85 -8.21
C LEU A 280 -1.48 -32.76 -7.09
N PRO A 281 -1.96 -32.59 -5.83
CA PRO A 281 -1.63 -33.53 -4.79
C PRO A 281 -1.99 -34.92 -5.29
N GLU A 282 -1.00 -35.80 -5.41
CA GLU A 282 -1.23 -37.21 -5.73
C GLU A 282 -2.29 -37.69 -4.75
N ALA A 283 -3.40 -38.19 -5.28
CA ALA A 283 -4.47 -38.73 -4.47
C ALA A 283 -3.87 -39.87 -3.64
N VAL A 284 -3.53 -39.56 -2.39
CA VAL A 284 -3.06 -40.55 -1.42
C VAL A 284 -4.21 -41.53 -1.27
N SER A 285 -4.09 -42.68 -1.93
CA SER A 285 -5.03 -43.77 -1.80
C SER A 285 -4.96 -44.22 -0.34
N MET A 286 -5.97 -43.83 0.43
CA MET A 286 -6.18 -44.31 1.79
C MET A 286 -6.48 -45.82 1.72
N GLU A 287 -5.45 -46.65 1.71
CA GLU A 287 -5.56 -48.04 2.09
C GLU A 287 -5.80 -48.09 3.61
N THR A 288 -7.07 -48.21 3.97
CA THR A 288 -7.55 -48.48 5.32
C THR A 288 -6.99 -49.81 5.84
N SER A 289 -5.84 -49.76 6.52
CA SER A 289 -5.39 -50.88 7.36
C SER A 289 -6.13 -50.87 8.70
N ARG A 290 -7.16 -51.71 8.80
CA ARG A 290 -7.79 -52.11 10.06
C ARG A 290 -6.79 -52.92 10.89
N VAL A 291 -6.35 -52.38 12.03
CA VAL A 291 -5.70 -53.16 13.09
C VAL A 291 -6.73 -53.42 14.19
N SER A 292 -6.90 -54.70 14.47
CA SER A 292 -7.84 -55.30 15.41
C SER A 292 -7.44 -55.10 16.87
N VAL A 293 -8.50 -54.96 17.67
CA VAL A 293 -8.54 -54.82 19.13
C VAL A 293 -8.28 -56.16 19.83
N ALA A 294 -7.44 -56.14 20.87
CA ALA A 294 -7.62 -56.87 22.15
C ALA A 294 -6.46 -56.49 23.09
N ASP A 295 -6.73 -56.04 24.32
CA ASP A 295 -6.67 -56.89 25.52
C ASP A 295 -6.85 -56.07 26.81
N GLU A 296 -7.39 -56.75 27.82
CA GLU A 296 -7.93 -56.27 29.10
C GLU A 296 -6.89 -55.90 30.17
N SER A 297 -7.41 -55.14 31.14
CA SER A 297 -7.09 -55.15 32.58
C SER A 297 -5.85 -54.38 33.08
N VAL A 298 -6.06 -53.43 33.99
CA VAL A 298 -5.90 -53.60 35.45
C VAL A 298 -6.19 -52.25 36.14
N VAL A 299 -7.10 -52.31 37.11
CA VAL A 299 -7.45 -51.23 38.04
C VAL A 299 -6.34 -51.09 39.10
N PRO A 300 -6.00 -49.85 39.52
CA PRO A 300 -6.04 -49.63 40.96
C PRO A 300 -6.74 -48.32 41.35
N GLU A 301 -7.56 -48.52 42.37
CA GLU A 301 -8.29 -47.62 43.24
C GLU A 301 -7.36 -46.58 43.89
N ALA A 302 -7.60 -45.29 43.64
CA ALA A 302 -6.98 -44.19 44.39
C ALA A 302 -7.85 -42.92 44.41
N MET A 303 -8.44 -42.69 45.59
CA MET A 303 -8.77 -41.41 46.26
C MET A 303 -9.61 -40.34 45.53
N PRO A 304 -10.67 -39.80 46.18
CA PRO A 304 -11.47 -38.72 45.61
C PRO A 304 -10.69 -37.39 45.61
N SER A 305 -10.18 -37.02 44.44
CA SER A 305 -9.64 -35.69 44.19
C SER A 305 -10.80 -34.68 44.15
N GLN A 306 -10.75 -33.69 45.04
CA GLN A 306 -11.60 -32.49 45.05
C GLN A 306 -11.29 -31.61 43.83
N ALA A 307 -11.65 -32.10 42.64
CA ALA A 307 -11.57 -31.39 41.37
C ALA A 307 -12.96 -30.91 40.90
N ASP A 308 -13.87 -30.64 41.84
CA ASP A 308 -15.04 -29.78 41.59
C ASP A 308 -14.61 -28.31 41.54
N ILE A 309 -13.59 -28.03 40.72
CA ILE A 309 -13.32 -26.69 40.23
C ILE A 309 -14.32 -26.51 39.09
N VAL A 310 -15.46 -25.90 39.46
CA VAL A 310 -16.40 -25.18 38.62
C VAL A 310 -16.09 -25.36 37.14
N ALA A 311 -16.80 -26.29 36.48
CA ALA A 311 -16.90 -26.30 35.03
C ALA A 311 -17.54 -24.99 34.61
N ASN A 312 -16.75 -23.92 34.55
CA ASN A 312 -17.11 -22.67 33.93
C ASN A 312 -17.45 -23.06 32.50
N GLU A 313 -18.74 -22.99 32.16
CA GLU A 313 -19.24 -23.16 30.80
C GLU A 313 -18.46 -22.21 29.91
N VAL A 314 -17.44 -22.73 29.23
CA VAL A 314 -16.66 -21.96 28.28
C VAL A 314 -17.60 -21.70 27.12
N ASN A 315 -17.90 -20.42 26.86
CA ASN A 315 -18.77 -20.02 25.76
C ASN A 315 -18.23 -20.64 24.46
N PRO A 316 -19.02 -21.43 23.71
CA PRO A 316 -18.55 -22.17 22.55
C PRO A 316 -18.00 -21.25 21.45
N LEU A 317 -18.42 -19.98 21.41
CA LEU A 317 -17.89 -18.98 20.47
C LEU A 317 -16.39 -18.71 20.69
N LEU A 318 -15.90 -18.81 21.93
CA LEU A 318 -14.47 -18.59 22.24
C LEU A 318 -13.58 -19.76 21.80
N LEU A 319 -14.17 -20.90 21.46
CA LEU A 319 -13.47 -22.09 20.97
C LEU A 319 -13.37 -22.12 19.43
N GLN A 320 -13.94 -21.14 18.75
CA GLN A 320 -13.91 -21.05 17.30
C GLN A 320 -12.48 -20.70 16.81
N PRO A 321 -12.00 -21.33 15.71
CA PRO A 321 -10.74 -20.94 15.08
C PRO A 321 -10.75 -19.45 14.69
N ILE A 322 -9.59 -18.79 14.80
CA ILE A 322 -9.44 -17.36 14.49
C ILE A 322 -9.91 -17.04 13.06
N TYR A 323 -9.67 -17.94 12.09
CA TYR A 323 -10.13 -17.77 10.72
C TYR A 323 -11.65 -17.69 10.64
N ASP A 324 -12.34 -18.72 11.14
CA ASP A 324 -13.80 -18.81 11.12
C ASP A 324 -14.43 -17.65 11.89
N TRP A 325 -13.79 -17.22 12.99
CA TRP A 325 -14.22 -16.05 13.74
C TRP A 325 -14.17 -14.78 12.88
N LEU A 326 -13.03 -14.48 12.25
CA LEU A 326 -12.90 -13.28 11.39
C LEU A 326 -13.87 -13.31 10.21
N GLU A 327 -14.13 -14.48 9.62
CA GLU A 327 -15.14 -14.64 8.56
C GLU A 327 -16.56 -14.39 9.08
N SER A 328 -16.88 -14.87 10.30
CA SER A 328 -18.21 -14.65 10.91
C SER A 328 -18.46 -13.20 11.36
N VAL A 329 -17.41 -12.44 11.64
CA VAL A 329 -17.49 -11.04 12.05
C VAL A 329 -17.75 -10.14 10.84
N ASP A 330 -17.21 -10.51 9.68
CA ASP A 330 -17.28 -9.71 8.46
C ASP A 330 -17.46 -10.59 7.21
N ASP A 331 -18.72 -10.70 6.78
CA ASP A 331 -19.11 -11.41 5.55
C ASP A 331 -18.36 -10.93 4.29
N SER A 332 -17.80 -9.71 4.31
CA SER A 332 -17.07 -9.16 3.17
C SER A 332 -15.59 -9.57 3.13
N GLY A 333 -15.08 -10.20 4.20
CA GLY A 333 -13.73 -10.72 4.28
C GLY A 333 -12.64 -9.65 4.40
N PHE A 334 -12.97 -8.38 4.67
CA PHE A 334 -11.96 -7.35 4.88
C PHE A 334 -11.13 -7.60 6.15
N LEU A 335 -11.70 -8.27 7.15
CA LEU A 335 -10.96 -8.61 8.37
C LEU A 335 -9.96 -9.76 8.20
N LEU A 336 -10.10 -10.60 7.16
CA LEU A 336 -9.18 -11.72 6.92
C LEU A 336 -7.75 -11.26 6.62
N GLN A 337 -7.55 -10.01 6.18
CA GLN A 337 -6.21 -9.43 5.99
C GLN A 337 -5.37 -9.37 7.28
N TYR A 338 -6.01 -9.47 8.46
CA TYR A 338 -5.35 -9.46 9.76
C TYR A 338 -5.05 -10.86 10.30
N TYR A 339 -5.48 -11.91 9.61
CA TYR A 339 -5.38 -13.29 10.09
C TYR A 339 -3.96 -13.68 10.49
N ASP A 340 -2.98 -13.49 9.60
CA ASP A 340 -1.59 -13.88 9.84
C ASP A 340 -1.00 -13.16 11.05
N GLN A 341 -1.28 -11.86 11.18
CA GLN A 341 -0.81 -11.06 12.30
C GLN A 341 -1.48 -11.47 13.61
N ILE A 342 -2.77 -11.78 13.61
CA ILE A 342 -3.50 -12.21 14.80
C ILE A 342 -2.98 -13.58 15.26
N VAL A 343 -2.87 -14.56 14.36
CA VAL A 343 -2.36 -15.90 14.70
C VAL A 343 -0.89 -15.88 15.14
N ALA A 344 -0.09 -14.94 14.63
CA ALA A 344 1.29 -14.77 15.07
C ALA A 344 1.43 -14.24 16.52
N ASN A 345 0.42 -13.54 17.04
CA ASN A 345 0.46 -12.91 18.37
C ASN A 345 -0.49 -13.57 19.39
N PHE A 346 -1.47 -14.35 18.93
CA PHE A 346 -2.51 -14.93 19.77
C PHE A 346 -2.77 -16.39 19.38
N ASP A 347 -2.84 -17.25 20.39
CA ASP A 347 -3.07 -18.68 20.24
C ASP A 347 -4.55 -19.02 20.00
N SER A 348 -5.47 -18.23 20.59
CA SER A 348 -6.91 -18.50 20.53
C SER A 348 -7.77 -17.26 20.75
N LEU A 349 -9.04 -17.34 20.32
CA LEU A 349 -10.02 -16.28 20.58
C LEU A 349 -10.30 -16.11 22.08
N LYS A 350 -10.28 -17.21 22.84
CA LYS A 350 -10.36 -17.20 24.30
C LYS A 350 -9.25 -16.33 24.92
N GLN A 351 -8.01 -16.44 24.45
CA GLN A 351 -6.92 -15.60 24.95
C GLN A 351 -7.17 -14.11 24.67
N ILE A 352 -7.70 -13.76 23.50
CA ILE A 352 -8.03 -12.37 23.17
C ILE A 352 -9.10 -11.83 24.13
N HIS A 353 -10.15 -12.62 24.37
CA HIS A 353 -11.21 -12.28 25.33
C HIS A 353 -10.64 -12.09 26.74
N ASP A 354 -9.95 -13.09 27.29
CA ASP A 354 -9.52 -13.12 28.67
C ASP A 354 -8.46 -12.05 29.01
N VAL A 355 -7.67 -11.63 28.02
CA VAL A 355 -6.56 -10.67 28.23
C VAL A 355 -6.93 -9.24 27.84
N TYR A 356 -7.78 -9.04 26.85
CA TYR A 356 -8.01 -7.70 26.26
C TYR A 356 -9.46 -7.22 26.28
N PHE A 357 -10.42 -8.04 26.67
CA PHE A 357 -11.82 -7.65 26.72
C PHE A 357 -12.27 -7.38 28.17
N HIS A 358 -12.44 -6.10 28.49
CA HIS A 358 -12.84 -5.64 29.82
C HIS A 358 -13.97 -4.62 29.70
N ASP A 359 -14.95 -4.69 30.60
CA ASP A 359 -16.08 -3.74 30.68
C ASP A 359 -16.84 -3.52 29.36
N GLY A 360 -16.98 -4.57 28.54
CA GLY A 360 -17.67 -4.47 27.24
C GLY A 360 -16.83 -3.84 26.12
N HIS A 361 -15.51 -3.68 26.33
CA HIS A 361 -14.60 -3.01 25.41
C HIS A 361 -13.31 -3.82 25.20
N LEU A 362 -12.89 -3.94 23.93
CA LEU A 362 -11.53 -4.37 23.58
C LEU A 362 -10.53 -3.24 23.83
N GLU A 363 -9.42 -3.55 24.50
CA GLU A 363 -8.33 -2.62 24.76
C GLU A 363 -7.54 -2.22 23.50
N GLU A 364 -6.92 -1.03 23.53
CA GLU A 364 -6.13 -0.53 22.40
C GLU A 364 -4.88 -1.37 22.11
N HIS A 365 -4.31 -2.01 23.14
CA HIS A 365 -3.15 -2.89 22.99
C HIS A 365 -3.42 -4.09 22.06
N PHE A 366 -4.63 -4.64 22.08
CA PHE A 366 -5.02 -5.71 21.16
C PHE A 366 -4.92 -5.24 19.71
N PHE A 367 -5.51 -4.08 19.38
CA PHE A 367 -5.51 -3.59 18.00
C PHE A 367 -4.11 -3.28 17.48
N SER A 368 -3.23 -2.79 18.36
CA SER A 368 -1.82 -2.56 18.03
C SER A 368 -1.10 -3.88 17.70
N ALA A 369 -1.24 -4.89 18.55
CA ALA A 369 -0.62 -6.21 18.35
C ALA A 369 -1.17 -6.96 17.13
N ALA A 370 -2.48 -6.86 16.90
CA ALA A 370 -3.17 -7.44 15.73
C ALA A 370 -2.92 -6.67 14.42
N GLY A 371 -2.23 -5.52 14.45
CA GLY A 371 -2.00 -4.69 13.26
C GLY A 371 -3.25 -3.99 12.72
N VAL A 372 -4.31 -3.87 13.53
CA VAL A 372 -5.58 -3.26 13.13
C VAL A 372 -5.51 -1.75 13.34
N SER A 373 -5.03 -1.02 12.34
CA SER A 373 -4.94 0.45 12.38
C SER A 373 -6.24 1.16 12.00
N LYS A 374 -7.04 0.56 11.10
CA LYS A 374 -8.26 1.18 10.56
C LYS A 374 -9.39 1.20 11.58
N LEU A 375 -9.92 2.40 11.87
CA LEU A 375 -10.96 2.56 12.90
C LEU A 375 -12.25 1.80 12.60
N GLY A 376 -12.67 1.73 11.33
CA GLY A 376 -13.85 0.95 10.93
C GLY A 376 -13.73 -0.52 11.34
N HIS A 377 -12.55 -1.11 11.17
CA HIS A 377 -12.28 -2.49 11.55
C HIS A 377 -12.22 -2.68 13.06
N LYS A 378 -11.59 -1.72 13.79
CA LYS A 378 -11.62 -1.70 15.26
C LYS A 378 -13.06 -1.73 15.80
N ARG A 379 -13.93 -0.88 15.24
CA ARG A 379 -15.35 -0.79 15.64
C ARG A 379 -16.12 -2.08 15.37
N ILE A 380 -15.89 -2.74 14.25
CA ILE A 380 -16.56 -4.02 13.91
C ILE A 380 -16.19 -5.10 14.93
N LEU A 381 -14.89 -5.28 15.20
CA LEU A 381 -14.41 -6.26 16.18
C LEU A 381 -14.96 -5.95 17.59
N GLN A 382 -14.89 -4.68 18.02
CA GLN A 382 -15.38 -4.28 19.34
C GLN A 382 -16.90 -4.41 19.48
N LYS A 383 -17.66 -4.19 18.39
CA LYS A 383 -19.10 -4.43 18.35
C LYS A 383 -19.39 -5.93 18.53
N TRP A 384 -18.68 -6.79 17.81
CA TRP A 384 -18.89 -8.24 17.87
C TRP A 384 -18.64 -8.79 19.28
N PHE A 385 -17.54 -8.41 19.94
CA PHE A 385 -17.27 -8.84 21.32
C PHE A 385 -18.36 -8.36 22.29
N ARG A 386 -18.80 -7.11 22.14
CA ARG A 386 -19.88 -6.55 22.98
C ARG A 386 -21.20 -7.30 22.82
N GLU A 387 -21.55 -7.70 21.61
CA GLU A 387 -22.82 -8.40 21.35
C GLU A 387 -22.85 -9.83 21.90
N HIS A 388 -21.69 -10.46 22.14
CA HIS A 388 -21.61 -11.86 22.54
C HIS A 388 -21.12 -12.10 23.98
N PHE A 389 -20.50 -11.10 24.63
CA PHE A 389 -19.84 -11.26 25.94
C PHE A 389 -20.17 -10.16 26.97
N THR A 390 -21.07 -9.23 26.67
CA THR A 390 -21.65 -8.29 27.65
C THR A 390 -23.12 -8.66 27.87
#